data_AF-F5IWJ5-F1
#
_entry.id   AF-F5IWJ5-F1
#
_cell.length_a   1.000
_cell.length_b   1.000
_cell.length_c   1.000
_cell.angle_alpha   90.00
_cell.angle_beta   90.00
_cell.angle_gamma   90.00
#
_symmetry.space_group_name_H-M   'P 1'
#
loop_
_entity.id
_entity.type
_entity.pdbx_description
1 polymer ?
#
loop_
_entity_poly.entity_id
_entity_poly.type
_entity_poly.pdbx_seq_one_letter_code
_entity_poly.pdbx_strand_id
1 'polypeptide(L)'
;MRIIMKTLNNFHNKYKNMVRNITTGIIALCFLLTACSPQEDDSYKLGGSQVEIPQNLKITAVDNDNEVVITFDPMTIIDGDDVLAVQFSSAEAGINFTVKDASTTVLKKKVYRSGEYTLYVAAITRAGTGTPREIPFTVAKNLLLETLSESVLPEVVKYNITDAAHQETFYKNELYIEKNSIITLAGAIGNEDVIVNLDFFERESATSAKFIGESGVYSIYWNPVRKNVIIEPTIAIEAPNYYVFTGPGIGYPTTVSSEDIKAAYGAGDGRYTTEWDPGKSIRSRVVMRSTGENTYQATICINEGATFKPFSNTNWGNDVFKAENCTFTGSAIFKDAGDWSPNGNLDKDAYYRITLNSSTKAVDIKKVSATGEVLPDDTEEPSSPDTPIVSSIFSVTNATSKEIDGEAILSMFHTLKNGDEYTPSGGLAKALFNVDFFTKTTDGKLKFLGEDGNYRLLYNPIRNNVIISAEEPKQPEYMFISGVGLGYPTKVSAAVISSVYPDKGIATLDNWDFSNAMEFILMRKVSDNVYQATVMMPFEKKYWWDGGPYASFKVYTATAAEAANEKGAKFFSEAGGITGTATGIVTEILDIPEDNNMDIFAKLPAATLRITVDMNAKSMKVDNIVLP
;
A
#
# COMPACT_ATOMS: atom_id res chain seq x y z
N MET A 1 -59.51 -9.27 19.99
CA MET A 1 -58.80 -9.96 18.88
C MET A 1 -59.30 -9.54 17.48
N ARG A 2 -60.60 -9.62 17.15
CA ARG A 2 -61.15 -9.18 15.83
C ARG A 2 -60.97 -7.69 15.50
N ILE A 3 -61.00 -6.81 16.51
CA ILE A 3 -60.82 -5.36 16.30
C ILE A 3 -59.36 -5.03 15.93
N ILE A 4 -58.39 -5.68 16.60
CA ILE A 4 -56.95 -5.49 16.36
C ILE A 4 -56.55 -5.97 14.95
N MET A 5 -57.08 -7.13 14.50
CA MET A 5 -56.84 -7.62 13.13
C MET A 5 -57.42 -6.70 12.04
N LYS A 6 -58.59 -6.08 12.28
CA LYS A 6 -59.17 -5.09 11.35
C LYS A 6 -58.30 -3.83 11.27
N THR A 7 -57.75 -3.37 12.40
CA THR A 7 -56.89 -2.19 12.44
C THR A 7 -55.54 -2.44 11.74
N LEU A 8 -54.94 -3.63 11.92
CA LEU A 8 -53.70 -4.02 11.22
C LEU A 8 -53.92 -4.18 9.70
N ASN A 9 -55.02 -4.80 9.25
CA ASN A 9 -55.33 -4.90 7.83
C ASN A 9 -55.60 -3.51 7.21
N ASN A 10 -56.30 -2.63 7.92
CA ASN A 10 -56.52 -1.27 7.45
C ASN A 10 -55.21 -0.48 7.38
N PHE A 11 -54.29 -0.66 8.34
CA PHE A 11 -52.97 -0.02 8.33
C PHE A 11 -52.10 -0.54 7.17
N HIS A 12 -52.07 -1.85 6.95
CA HIS A 12 -51.34 -2.49 5.85
C HIS A 12 -51.88 -2.06 4.47
N ASN A 13 -53.20 -1.97 4.31
CA ASN A 13 -53.83 -1.45 3.09
C ASN A 13 -53.57 0.05 2.89
N LYS A 14 -53.58 0.85 3.96
CA LYS A 14 -53.24 2.28 3.90
C LYS A 14 -51.78 2.49 3.53
N TYR A 15 -50.87 1.65 4.06
CA TYR A 15 -49.45 1.68 3.74
C TYR A 15 -49.18 1.24 2.30
N LYS A 16 -49.82 0.16 1.82
CA LYS A 16 -49.78 -0.23 0.40
C LYS A 16 -50.29 0.89 -0.52
N ASN A 17 -51.41 1.53 -0.18
CA ASN A 17 -51.94 2.63 -0.98
C ASN A 17 -51.06 3.88 -0.92
N MET A 18 -50.42 4.17 0.22
CA MET A 18 -49.50 5.30 0.37
C MET A 18 -48.20 5.09 -0.41
N VAL A 19 -47.61 3.89 -0.31
CA VAL A 19 -46.46 3.49 -1.13
C VAL A 19 -46.84 3.54 -2.60
N ARG A 20 -47.97 2.97 -3.00
CA ARG A 20 -48.46 3.04 -4.39
C ARG A 20 -48.60 4.49 -4.86
N ASN A 21 -49.20 5.38 -4.07
CA ASN A 21 -49.37 6.80 -4.43
C ASN A 21 -48.04 7.58 -4.50
N ILE A 22 -47.07 7.26 -3.65
CA ILE A 22 -45.71 7.85 -3.70
C ILE A 22 -44.98 7.34 -4.95
N THR A 23 -45.07 6.04 -5.25
CA THR A 23 -44.50 5.44 -6.47
C THR A 23 -45.15 6.03 -7.72
N THR A 24 -46.48 6.17 -7.76
CA THR A 24 -47.19 6.85 -8.86
C THR A 24 -46.79 8.33 -8.97
N GLY A 25 -46.54 9.02 -7.85
CA GLY A 25 -46.07 10.41 -7.82
C GLY A 25 -44.65 10.59 -8.33
N ILE A 26 -43.72 9.69 -7.97
CA ILE A 26 -42.34 9.66 -8.49
C ILE A 26 -42.33 9.26 -9.96
N ILE A 27 -43.17 8.30 -10.35
CA ILE A 27 -43.37 7.90 -11.75
C ILE A 27 -43.90 9.09 -12.57
N ALA A 28 -44.90 9.81 -12.08
CA ALA A 28 -45.39 11.04 -12.71
C ALA A 28 -44.30 12.11 -12.82
N LEU A 29 -43.43 12.25 -11.82
CA LEU A 29 -42.28 13.15 -11.85
C LEU A 29 -41.23 12.72 -12.90
N CYS A 30 -40.96 11.42 -13.04
CA CYS A 30 -40.10 10.86 -14.08
C CYS A 30 -40.70 11.02 -15.49
N PHE A 31 -42.03 10.96 -15.62
CA PHE A 31 -42.75 11.24 -16.87
C PHE A 31 -42.79 12.74 -17.20
N LEU A 32 -42.85 13.63 -16.19
CA LEU A 32 -42.84 15.09 -16.34
C LEU A 32 -41.45 15.63 -16.76
N LEU A 33 -40.36 15.05 -16.24
CA LEU A 33 -38.99 15.51 -16.52
C LEU A 33 -38.52 15.22 -17.95
N THR A 34 -39.07 14.22 -18.63
CA THR A 34 -38.76 13.91 -20.05
C THR A 34 -39.63 14.65 -21.06
N ALA A 35 -40.71 15.30 -20.62
CA ALA A 35 -41.62 16.08 -21.47
C ALA A 35 -41.22 17.56 -21.65
N CYS A 36 -40.16 18.04 -20.98
CA CYS A 36 -39.67 19.41 -21.13
C CYS A 36 -38.80 19.57 -22.39
N SER A 37 -39.46 19.59 -23.54
CA SER A 37 -39.11 20.45 -24.68
C SER A 37 -40.26 20.44 -25.69
N PRO A 38 -41.29 21.29 -25.51
CA PRO A 38 -41.99 21.88 -26.63
C PRO A 38 -41.36 23.25 -26.89
N GLN A 39 -40.90 23.50 -28.12
CA GLN A 39 -40.64 24.85 -28.60
C GLN A 39 -41.82 25.76 -28.23
N GLU A 40 -41.50 26.94 -27.71
CA GLU A 40 -42.42 28.05 -27.50
C GLU A 40 -43.09 28.41 -28.84
N ASP A 41 -44.28 27.87 -29.13
CA ASP A 41 -45.33 28.62 -29.86
C ASP A 41 -46.72 27.95 -29.93
N ASP A 42 -46.89 26.66 -29.65
CA ASP A 42 -48.18 25.97 -29.86
C ASP A 42 -49.12 25.93 -28.63
N SER A 43 -49.19 27.02 -27.84
CA SER A 43 -50.01 27.09 -26.61
C SER A 43 -51.53 27.22 -26.83
N TYR A 44 -52.02 27.17 -28.07
CA TYR A 44 -53.44 27.39 -28.40
C TYR A 44 -54.13 26.20 -29.10
N LYS A 45 -53.95 24.95 -28.63
CA LYS A 45 -54.89 23.83 -28.87
C LYS A 45 -54.85 22.78 -27.75
N LEU A 46 -55.04 23.17 -26.49
CA LEU A 46 -55.22 22.20 -25.39
C LEU A 46 -56.68 21.75 -25.32
N GLY A 47 -57.06 20.87 -26.24
CA GLY A 47 -58.34 20.15 -26.26
C GLY A 47 -58.20 18.64 -26.43
N GLY A 48 -56.99 18.09 -26.28
CA GLY A 48 -56.72 16.67 -26.47
C GLY A 48 -57.22 15.83 -25.29
N SER A 49 -58.10 14.87 -25.58
CA SER A 49 -58.49 13.79 -24.67
C SER A 49 -57.28 12.96 -24.23
N GLN A 50 -57.25 12.50 -22.97
CA GLN A 50 -56.23 11.53 -22.52
C GLN A 50 -56.26 10.33 -23.45
N VAL A 51 -55.16 10.10 -24.17
CA VAL A 51 -55.04 8.95 -25.06
C VAL A 51 -54.61 7.75 -24.23
N GLU A 52 -55.57 6.87 -23.94
CA GLU A 52 -55.28 5.55 -23.38
C GLU A 52 -54.61 4.68 -24.45
N ILE A 53 -53.59 3.92 -24.06
CA ILE A 53 -53.03 2.89 -24.94
C ILE A 53 -54.13 1.87 -25.25
N PRO A 54 -54.37 1.51 -26.52
CA PRO A 54 -55.40 0.56 -26.89
C PRO A 54 -55.26 -0.76 -26.10
N GLN A 55 -56.34 -1.21 -25.45
CA GLN A 55 -56.31 -2.42 -24.61
C GLN A 55 -55.98 -3.70 -25.41
N ASN A 56 -56.23 -3.68 -26.71
CA ASN A 56 -55.93 -4.75 -27.66
C ASN A 56 -54.46 -4.82 -28.08
N LEU A 57 -53.63 -3.84 -27.72
CA LEU A 57 -52.18 -3.89 -27.94
C LEU A 57 -51.58 -5.00 -27.07
N LYS A 58 -51.00 -6.03 -27.69
CA LYS A 58 -50.32 -7.09 -26.95
C LYS A 58 -48.99 -6.58 -26.45
N ILE A 59 -48.86 -6.38 -25.15
CA ILE A 59 -47.56 -6.09 -24.53
C ILE A 59 -47.26 -7.22 -23.55
N THR A 60 -46.14 -7.90 -23.75
CA THR A 60 -45.66 -8.96 -22.85
C THR A 60 -44.27 -8.61 -22.39
N ALA A 61 -44.01 -8.69 -21.08
CA ALA A 61 -42.69 -8.66 -20.49
C ALA A 61 -42.42 -10.05 -19.93
N VAL A 62 -41.45 -10.76 -20.53
CA VAL A 62 -41.10 -12.12 -20.12
C VAL A 62 -39.62 -12.16 -19.82
N ASP A 63 -39.27 -12.70 -18.66
CA ASP A 63 -37.89 -13.00 -18.34
C ASP A 63 -37.37 -14.15 -19.21
N ASN A 64 -36.30 -13.87 -19.96
CA ASN A 64 -35.54 -14.84 -20.72
C ASN A 64 -34.09 -14.79 -20.25
N ASP A 65 -33.80 -15.46 -19.14
CA ASP A 65 -32.48 -15.46 -18.48
C ASP A 65 -31.97 -14.07 -18.11
N ASN A 66 -32.77 -13.35 -17.31
CA ASN A 66 -32.55 -11.98 -16.85
C ASN A 66 -32.60 -10.92 -17.94
N GLU A 67 -32.94 -11.29 -19.18
CA GLU A 67 -33.32 -10.36 -20.23
C GLU A 67 -34.84 -10.31 -20.32
N VAL A 68 -35.44 -9.20 -19.86
CA VAL A 68 -36.86 -8.96 -20.01
C VAL A 68 -37.13 -8.57 -21.45
N VAL A 69 -37.80 -9.47 -22.17
CA VAL A 69 -38.24 -9.26 -23.55
C VAL A 69 -39.60 -8.59 -23.52
N ILE A 70 -39.64 -7.35 -24.01
CA ILE A 70 -40.82 -6.52 -24.15
C ILE A 70 -41.25 -6.59 -25.61
N THR A 71 -42.27 -7.38 -25.89
CA THR A 71 -42.87 -7.47 -27.23
C THR A 71 -44.12 -6.61 -27.26
N PHE A 72 -44.29 -5.82 -28.32
CA PHE A 72 -45.47 -5.02 -28.58
C PHE A 72 -45.82 -5.04 -30.07
N ASP A 73 -47.11 -4.96 -30.39
CA ASP A 73 -47.54 -4.91 -31.79
C ASP A 73 -46.93 -3.67 -32.48
N PRO A 74 -46.65 -3.74 -33.81
CA PRO A 74 -46.20 -2.58 -34.57
C PRO A 74 -47.08 -1.37 -34.25
N MET A 75 -46.48 -0.20 -34.07
CA MET A 75 -47.26 1.01 -33.81
C MET A 75 -47.92 1.50 -35.11
N THR A 76 -48.77 0.68 -35.72
CA THR A 76 -49.66 1.08 -36.83
C THR A 76 -50.84 1.93 -36.34
N ILE A 77 -50.84 2.31 -35.07
CA ILE A 77 -51.87 3.07 -34.36
C ILE A 77 -51.06 4.10 -33.56
N ILE A 78 -51.06 5.39 -33.89
CA ILE A 78 -52.25 6.25 -33.87
C ILE A 78 -52.27 7.15 -35.10
N ASP A 79 -52.85 6.67 -36.19
CA ASP A 79 -53.25 7.55 -37.30
C ASP A 79 -54.58 8.20 -36.89
N GLY A 80 -54.46 9.37 -36.25
CA GLY A 80 -55.57 10.10 -35.63
C GLY A 80 -55.10 10.88 -34.41
N ASP A 81 -54.33 11.93 -34.66
CA ASP A 81 -53.97 13.05 -33.79
C ASP A 81 -53.50 12.74 -32.35
N ASP A 82 -52.26 13.14 -32.06
CA ASP A 82 -51.68 13.47 -30.75
C ASP A 82 -50.66 12.53 -30.08
N VAL A 83 -50.40 11.28 -30.48
CA VAL A 83 -49.33 10.45 -29.85
C VAL A 83 -47.99 10.56 -30.56
N LEU A 84 -46.96 10.97 -29.81
CA LEU A 84 -45.60 11.26 -30.27
C LEU A 84 -44.61 10.12 -29.98
N ALA A 85 -44.87 9.32 -28.94
CA ALA A 85 -44.02 8.21 -28.53
C ALA A 85 -44.73 7.30 -27.52
N VAL A 86 -44.13 6.13 -27.23
CA VAL A 86 -44.53 5.28 -26.10
C VAL A 86 -43.38 5.18 -25.11
N GLN A 87 -43.67 5.44 -23.85
CA GLN A 87 -42.71 5.38 -22.76
C GLN A 87 -42.94 4.14 -21.92
N PHE A 88 -41.86 3.44 -21.63
CA PHE A 88 -41.82 2.24 -20.81
C PHE A 88 -41.01 2.56 -19.56
N SER A 89 -41.52 2.21 -18.39
CA SER A 89 -40.87 2.49 -17.11
C SER A 89 -41.12 1.37 -16.10
N SER A 90 -40.06 0.93 -15.44
CA SER A 90 -40.11 0.11 -14.23
C SER A 90 -38.91 0.51 -13.40
N ALA A 91 -39.10 1.49 -12.51
CA ALA A 91 -38.00 2.06 -11.72
C ALA A 91 -37.30 0.99 -10.88
N GLU A 92 -38.07 0.08 -10.27
CA GLU A 92 -37.56 -1.02 -9.45
C GLU A 92 -36.73 -2.05 -10.24
N ALA A 93 -36.99 -2.18 -11.54
CA ALA A 93 -36.25 -3.05 -12.46
C ALA A 93 -35.19 -2.30 -13.29
N GLY A 94 -34.99 -0.99 -13.08
CA GLY A 94 -34.04 -0.19 -13.87
C GLY A 94 -34.43 -0.03 -15.35
N ILE A 95 -35.72 -0.13 -15.66
CA ILE A 95 -36.25 0.02 -17.03
C ILE A 95 -36.77 1.45 -17.19
N ASN A 96 -36.21 2.20 -18.15
CA ASN A 96 -36.74 3.51 -18.54
C ASN A 96 -36.29 3.82 -19.97
N PHE A 97 -37.23 3.84 -20.93
CA PHE A 97 -36.93 4.20 -22.31
C PHE A 97 -38.19 4.64 -23.09
N THR A 98 -37.95 5.40 -24.15
CA THR A 98 -38.98 5.93 -25.04
C THR A 98 -38.82 5.35 -26.45
N VAL A 99 -39.91 4.84 -27.03
CA VAL A 99 -39.96 4.36 -28.42
C VAL A 99 -40.70 5.39 -29.26
N LYS A 100 -40.05 5.90 -30.32
CA LYS A 100 -40.61 6.88 -31.26
C LYS A 100 -40.93 6.28 -32.64
N ASP A 101 -40.45 5.08 -32.93
CA ASP A 101 -40.54 4.45 -34.24
C ASP A 101 -41.54 3.28 -34.23
N ALA A 102 -42.46 3.29 -35.18
CA ALA A 102 -43.47 2.27 -35.38
C ALA A 102 -42.93 0.91 -35.83
N SER A 103 -41.67 0.85 -36.30
CA SER A 103 -41.04 -0.39 -36.76
C SER A 103 -40.51 -1.28 -35.63
N THR A 104 -40.23 -0.70 -34.46
CA THR A 104 -39.73 -1.45 -33.30
C THR A 104 -40.89 -2.22 -32.67
N THR A 105 -40.72 -3.52 -32.47
CA THR A 105 -41.77 -4.41 -31.90
C THR A 105 -41.25 -5.31 -30.79
N VAL A 106 -39.94 -5.38 -30.62
CA VAL A 106 -39.29 -6.20 -29.59
C VAL A 106 -38.16 -5.38 -28.99
N LEU A 107 -38.17 -5.29 -27.66
CA LEU A 107 -37.12 -4.66 -26.88
C LEU A 107 -36.62 -5.64 -25.83
N LYS A 108 -35.34 -5.56 -25.55
CA LYS A 108 -34.65 -6.46 -24.62
C LYS A 108 -33.98 -5.60 -23.57
N LYS A 109 -34.31 -5.83 -22.31
CA LYS A 109 -33.71 -5.10 -21.20
C LYS A 109 -33.25 -6.05 -20.13
N LYS A 110 -31.97 -5.98 -19.78
CA LYS A 110 -31.40 -6.80 -18.71
C LYS A 110 -31.84 -6.27 -17.35
N VAL A 111 -32.31 -7.17 -16.49
CA VAL A 111 -32.71 -6.89 -15.10
C VAL A 111 -31.93 -7.82 -14.18
N TYR A 112 -31.19 -7.25 -13.23
CA TYR A 112 -30.21 -8.00 -12.46
C TYR A 112 -30.72 -8.50 -11.12
N ARG A 113 -31.80 -7.92 -10.58
CA ARG A 113 -32.39 -8.38 -9.33
C ARG A 113 -33.57 -9.31 -9.61
N SER A 114 -33.65 -10.42 -8.89
CA SER A 114 -34.84 -11.28 -8.93
C SER A 114 -36.00 -10.60 -8.23
N GLY A 115 -37.21 -10.74 -8.75
CA GLY A 115 -38.38 -10.16 -8.13
C GLY A 115 -39.60 -10.14 -9.02
N GLU A 116 -40.71 -9.74 -8.42
CA GLU A 116 -41.93 -9.38 -9.13
C GLU A 116 -41.89 -7.87 -9.39
N TYR A 117 -42.08 -7.49 -10.64
CA TYR A 117 -41.99 -6.12 -11.10
C TYR A 117 -43.24 -5.75 -11.87
N THR A 118 -43.49 -4.44 -11.97
CA THR A 118 -44.53 -3.88 -12.83
C THR A 118 -43.88 -2.98 -13.86
N LEU A 119 -44.16 -3.25 -15.14
CA LEU A 119 -43.84 -2.38 -16.26
C LEU A 119 -45.02 -1.42 -16.49
N TYR A 120 -44.74 -0.13 -16.36
CA TYR A 120 -45.66 0.95 -16.68
C TYR A 120 -45.44 1.39 -18.12
N VAL A 121 -46.50 1.38 -18.92
CA VAL A 121 -46.45 1.77 -20.34
C VAL A 121 -47.44 2.91 -20.56
N ALA A 122 -46.97 4.04 -21.07
CA ALA A 122 -47.81 5.21 -21.32
C ALA A 122 -47.52 5.83 -22.69
N ALA A 123 -48.57 6.31 -23.35
CA ALA A 123 -48.41 7.11 -24.56
C ALA A 123 -47.97 8.53 -24.17
N ILE A 124 -47.02 9.09 -24.90
CA ILE A 124 -46.63 10.50 -24.83
C ILE A 124 -47.44 11.23 -25.90
N THR A 125 -48.20 12.23 -25.49
CA THR A 125 -49.00 13.07 -26.40
C THR A 125 -48.54 14.53 -26.39
N ARG A 126 -49.06 15.34 -27.34
CA ARG A 126 -48.91 16.81 -27.30
C ARG A 126 -49.49 17.44 -26.02
N ALA A 127 -50.46 16.80 -25.38
CA ALA A 127 -51.08 17.26 -24.13
C ALA A 127 -50.39 16.73 -22.85
N GLY A 128 -49.31 15.93 -22.99
CA GLY A 128 -48.60 15.30 -21.88
C GLY A 128 -48.67 13.76 -21.90
N THR A 129 -48.36 13.12 -20.78
CA THR A 129 -48.35 11.66 -20.66
C THR A 129 -49.76 11.11 -20.39
N GLY A 130 -50.19 10.11 -21.16
CA GLY A 130 -51.44 9.39 -20.91
C GLY A 130 -51.40 8.53 -19.65
N THR A 131 -52.56 8.00 -19.24
CA THR A 131 -52.66 7.09 -18.09
C THR A 131 -51.86 5.81 -18.34
N PRO A 132 -50.90 5.45 -17.46
CA PRO A 132 -50.09 4.26 -17.66
C PRO A 132 -50.88 2.96 -17.55
N ARG A 133 -50.60 2.02 -18.46
CA ARG A 133 -50.98 0.60 -18.34
C ARG A 133 -49.94 -0.14 -17.51
N GLU A 134 -50.39 -0.96 -16.57
CA GLU A 134 -49.54 -1.81 -15.73
C GLU A 134 -49.43 -3.23 -16.31
N ILE A 135 -48.20 -3.75 -16.40
CA ILE A 135 -47.91 -5.08 -16.93
C ILE A 135 -46.98 -5.79 -15.95
N PRO A 136 -47.44 -6.80 -15.21
CA PRO A 136 -46.59 -7.53 -14.29
C PRO A 136 -45.61 -8.44 -15.05
N PHE A 137 -44.41 -8.58 -14.52
CA PHE A 137 -43.43 -9.59 -14.95
C PHE A 137 -42.58 -10.04 -13.76
N THR A 138 -41.99 -11.23 -13.87
CA THR A 138 -41.14 -11.80 -12.81
C THR A 138 -39.78 -12.10 -13.39
N VAL A 139 -38.72 -11.69 -12.68
CA VAL A 139 -37.34 -12.07 -12.98
C VAL A 139 -36.92 -13.14 -11.99
N ALA A 140 -36.52 -14.29 -12.51
CA ALA A 140 -36.33 -15.49 -11.69
C ALA A 140 -34.99 -15.51 -10.95
N LYS A 141 -33.89 -15.08 -11.58
CA LYS A 141 -32.54 -15.21 -11.00
C LYS A 141 -32.05 -13.87 -10.48
N ASN A 142 -31.37 -13.89 -9.33
CA ASN A 142 -30.65 -12.74 -8.83
C ASN A 142 -29.22 -12.79 -9.38
N LEU A 143 -28.87 -11.83 -10.21
CA LEU A 143 -27.52 -11.63 -10.75
C LEU A 143 -26.81 -10.44 -10.11
N LEU A 144 -27.50 -9.64 -9.28
CA LEU A 144 -26.89 -8.57 -8.49
C LEU A 144 -26.11 -9.17 -7.32
N LEU A 145 -24.84 -8.79 -7.17
CA LEU A 145 -24.05 -9.16 -6.01
C LEU A 145 -24.41 -8.27 -4.82
N GLU A 146 -25.04 -8.87 -3.81
CA GLU A 146 -25.30 -8.22 -2.51
C GLU A 146 -24.57 -8.94 -1.37
N THR A 147 -24.38 -10.25 -1.52
CA THR A 147 -23.63 -11.11 -0.59
C THR A 147 -22.69 -12.01 -1.38
N LEU A 148 -21.40 -11.96 -1.05
CA LEU A 148 -20.38 -12.83 -1.61
C LEU A 148 -20.11 -13.99 -0.65
N SER A 149 -20.37 -15.20 -1.14
CA SER A 149 -20.17 -16.48 -0.44
C SER A 149 -19.96 -17.58 -1.48
N GLU A 150 -19.56 -18.76 -1.04
CA GLU A 150 -19.36 -19.91 -1.92
C GLU A 150 -20.67 -20.34 -2.62
N SER A 151 -21.82 -20.14 -1.98
CA SER A 151 -23.12 -20.52 -2.57
C SER A 151 -23.53 -19.69 -3.78
N VAL A 152 -23.00 -18.46 -3.91
CA VAL A 152 -23.26 -17.61 -5.09
C VAL A 152 -22.23 -17.82 -6.20
N LEU A 153 -21.27 -18.74 -6.01
CA LEU A 153 -20.22 -19.13 -6.96
C LEU A 153 -20.33 -20.63 -7.34
N PRO A 154 -21.42 -21.04 -8.03
CA PRO A 154 -21.75 -22.45 -8.18
C PRO A 154 -20.90 -23.20 -9.23
N GLU A 155 -20.26 -22.49 -10.17
CA GLU A 155 -19.47 -23.12 -11.23
C GLU A 155 -18.11 -23.56 -10.67
N VAL A 156 -17.73 -24.83 -10.86
CA VAL A 156 -16.41 -25.33 -10.46
C VAL A 156 -15.51 -25.42 -11.69
N VAL A 157 -14.42 -24.67 -11.68
CA VAL A 157 -13.43 -24.64 -12.77
C VAL A 157 -12.10 -25.15 -12.25
N LYS A 158 -11.42 -25.98 -13.05
CA LYS A 158 -10.12 -26.55 -12.71
C LYS A 158 -9.09 -26.18 -13.77
N TYR A 159 -7.92 -25.74 -13.32
CA TYR A 159 -6.81 -25.40 -14.19
C TYR A 159 -5.58 -26.20 -13.80
N ASN A 160 -4.91 -26.78 -14.81
CA ASN A 160 -3.66 -27.51 -14.61
C ASN A 160 -2.57 -26.53 -14.16
N ILE A 161 -1.78 -26.93 -13.18
CA ILE A 161 -0.60 -26.20 -12.70
C ILE A 161 0.60 -26.61 -13.56
N THR A 162 0.95 -27.90 -13.51
CA THR A 162 1.99 -28.52 -14.34
C THR A 162 1.41 -29.58 -15.26
N ASP A 163 0.39 -30.29 -14.81
CA ASP A 163 -0.22 -31.43 -15.49
C ASP A 163 -1.66 -31.67 -14.99
N ALA A 164 -2.31 -32.74 -15.47
CA ALA A 164 -3.68 -33.06 -15.11
C ALA A 164 -3.86 -33.65 -13.70
N ALA A 165 -2.79 -34.11 -13.05
CA ALA A 165 -2.83 -34.61 -11.67
C ALA A 165 -2.70 -33.45 -10.66
N HIS A 166 -2.03 -32.37 -11.04
CA HIS A 166 -1.84 -31.18 -10.21
C HIS A 166 -2.72 -30.03 -10.70
N GLN A 167 -3.95 -29.97 -10.20
CA GLN A 167 -4.97 -29.00 -10.61
C GLN A 167 -5.34 -28.02 -9.49
N GLU A 168 -5.42 -26.76 -9.85
CA GLU A 168 -6.01 -25.73 -9.01
C GLU A 168 -7.51 -25.59 -9.28
N THR A 169 -8.31 -25.49 -8.21
CA THR A 169 -9.78 -25.42 -8.30
C THR A 169 -10.27 -24.02 -7.90
N PHE A 170 -11.14 -23.46 -8.73
CA PHE A 170 -11.85 -22.21 -8.51
C PHE A 170 -13.35 -22.42 -8.52
N TYR A 171 -14.07 -21.61 -7.75
CA TYR A 171 -15.52 -21.50 -7.75
C TYR A 171 -15.89 -20.17 -8.41
N LYS A 172 -16.75 -20.19 -9.42
CA LYS A 172 -17.01 -19.06 -10.31
C LYS A 172 -18.49 -18.72 -10.42
N ASN A 173 -18.78 -17.43 -10.64
CA ASN A 173 -20.02 -16.96 -11.25
C ASN A 173 -19.79 -15.65 -12.02
N GLU A 174 -20.74 -15.28 -12.87
CA GLU A 174 -20.84 -13.96 -13.48
C GLU A 174 -21.97 -13.16 -12.84
N LEU A 175 -21.61 -12.06 -12.18
CA LEU A 175 -22.55 -11.24 -11.41
C LEU A 175 -22.42 -9.77 -11.77
N TYR A 176 -23.53 -9.05 -11.72
CA TYR A 176 -23.56 -7.60 -11.81
C TYR A 176 -23.24 -6.99 -10.46
N ILE A 177 -22.35 -6.01 -10.44
CA ILE A 177 -21.96 -5.29 -9.23
C ILE A 177 -22.14 -3.80 -9.48
N GLU A 178 -22.76 -3.10 -8.54
CA GLU A 178 -22.94 -1.65 -8.60
C GLU A 178 -21.77 -0.93 -7.95
N LYS A 179 -21.25 0.10 -8.61
CA LYS A 179 -20.21 0.98 -8.05
C LYS A 179 -20.62 1.53 -6.69
N ASN A 180 -19.68 1.53 -5.74
CA ASN A 180 -19.88 1.96 -4.34
C ASN A 180 -20.88 1.12 -3.53
N SER A 181 -21.34 -0.03 -4.04
CA SER A 181 -22.15 -0.94 -3.23
C SER A 181 -21.33 -1.56 -2.10
N ILE A 182 -21.97 -1.78 -0.95
CA ILE A 182 -21.39 -2.52 0.17
C ILE A 182 -21.84 -3.97 0.03
N ILE A 183 -20.88 -4.87 -0.15
CA ILE A 183 -21.10 -6.30 -0.30
C ILE A 183 -20.91 -6.97 1.05
N THR A 184 -21.88 -7.80 1.44
CA THR A 184 -21.74 -8.65 2.63
C THR A 184 -20.84 -9.84 2.29
N LEU A 185 -19.82 -10.10 3.11
CA LEU A 185 -18.96 -11.28 3.00
C LEU A 185 -19.46 -12.35 3.95
N ALA A 186 -19.70 -13.56 3.46
CA ALA A 186 -20.26 -14.67 4.23
C ALA A 186 -19.60 -16.02 3.89
N GLY A 187 -19.89 -17.05 4.68
CA GLY A 187 -19.27 -18.37 4.54
C GLY A 187 -17.77 -18.31 4.79
N ALA A 188 -16.97 -19.14 4.10
CA ALA A 188 -15.51 -19.07 4.24
C ALA A 188 -14.92 -17.78 3.69
N ILE A 189 -15.59 -17.12 2.72
CA ILE A 189 -15.13 -15.84 2.15
C ILE A 189 -15.21 -14.71 3.20
N GLY A 190 -16.09 -14.82 4.19
CA GLY A 190 -16.21 -13.86 5.29
C GLY A 190 -15.06 -13.88 6.32
N ASN A 191 -14.08 -14.78 6.19
CA ASN A 191 -12.93 -14.80 7.10
C ASN A 191 -11.96 -13.65 6.79
N GLU A 192 -11.36 -13.05 7.83
CA GLU A 192 -10.41 -11.93 7.71
C GLU A 192 -9.13 -12.31 6.98
N ASP A 193 -8.75 -13.59 7.04
CA ASP A 193 -7.60 -14.12 6.31
C ASP A 193 -7.84 -14.29 4.80
N VAL A 194 -9.08 -14.13 4.32
CA VAL A 194 -9.41 -14.16 2.90
C VAL A 194 -9.14 -12.79 2.27
N ILE A 195 -8.33 -12.77 1.22
CA ILE A 195 -8.12 -11.56 0.43
C ILE A 195 -9.20 -11.45 -0.64
N VAL A 196 -10.18 -10.58 -0.41
CA VAL A 196 -11.03 -10.08 -1.50
C VAL A 196 -10.20 -9.14 -2.37
N ASN A 197 -10.30 -9.25 -3.69
CA ASN A 197 -9.41 -8.54 -4.63
C ASN A 197 -9.22 -7.06 -4.25
N LEU A 198 -8.01 -6.72 -3.83
CA LEU A 198 -7.66 -5.42 -3.24
C LEU A 198 -7.84 -4.24 -4.19
N ASP A 199 -7.86 -4.49 -5.49
CA ASP A 199 -7.98 -3.44 -6.49
C ASP A 199 -9.44 -3.14 -6.83
N PHE A 200 -10.38 -4.04 -6.52
CA PHE A 200 -11.81 -3.87 -6.79
C PHE A 200 -12.67 -3.74 -5.53
N PHE A 201 -12.13 -4.10 -4.37
CA PHE A 201 -12.82 -4.04 -3.09
C PHE A 201 -11.98 -3.34 -2.02
N GLU A 202 -12.62 -2.42 -1.29
CA GLU A 202 -12.11 -1.87 -0.03
C GLU A 202 -12.79 -2.60 1.13
N ARG A 203 -12.03 -3.37 1.90
CA ARG A 203 -12.59 -4.09 3.06
C ARG A 203 -12.89 -3.10 4.18
N GLU A 204 -14.14 -3.06 4.65
CA GLU A 204 -14.56 -2.18 5.75
C GLU A 204 -14.59 -2.92 7.09
N SER A 205 -14.83 -4.23 7.05
CA SER A 205 -14.86 -5.10 8.23
C SER A 205 -14.59 -6.57 7.85
N ALA A 206 -14.56 -7.46 8.84
CA ALA A 206 -14.53 -8.90 8.61
C ALA A 206 -15.63 -9.36 7.62
N THR A 207 -16.82 -8.78 7.69
CA THR A 207 -18.00 -9.27 6.97
C THR A 207 -18.52 -8.30 5.92
N SER A 208 -17.78 -7.24 5.57
CA SER A 208 -18.20 -6.27 4.56
C SER A 208 -17.04 -5.71 3.75
N ALA A 209 -17.28 -5.50 2.46
CA ALA A 209 -16.37 -4.81 1.57
C ALA A 209 -17.12 -3.91 0.59
N LYS A 210 -16.61 -2.71 0.37
CA LYS A 210 -17.12 -1.76 -0.60
C LYS A 210 -16.54 -2.06 -1.98
N PHE A 211 -17.39 -2.17 -2.99
CA PHE A 211 -16.95 -2.29 -4.37
C PHE A 211 -16.54 -0.93 -4.96
N ILE A 212 -15.32 -0.85 -5.48
CA ILE A 212 -14.72 0.38 -6.02
C ILE A 212 -14.47 0.33 -7.55
N GLY A 213 -14.91 -0.73 -8.22
CA GLY A 213 -14.95 -0.80 -9.68
C GLY A 213 -16.13 -0.04 -10.29
N GLU A 214 -16.16 0.05 -11.62
CA GLU A 214 -17.33 0.59 -12.34
C GLU A 214 -18.50 -0.39 -12.31
N SER A 215 -19.74 0.13 -12.35
CA SER A 215 -20.91 -0.74 -12.40
C SER A 215 -20.88 -1.61 -13.66
N GLY A 216 -21.09 -2.91 -13.52
CA GLY A 216 -20.95 -3.83 -14.65
C GLY A 216 -21.06 -5.30 -14.28
N VAL A 217 -20.95 -6.17 -15.28
CA VAL A 217 -20.92 -7.62 -15.09
C VAL A 217 -19.47 -8.09 -14.99
N TYR A 218 -19.19 -8.82 -13.91
CA TYR A 218 -17.86 -9.33 -13.58
C TYR A 218 -17.89 -10.85 -13.44
N SER A 219 -16.86 -11.52 -13.92
CA SER A 219 -16.55 -12.89 -13.49
C SER A 219 -15.83 -12.83 -12.15
N ILE A 220 -16.36 -13.54 -11.16
CA ILE A 220 -15.79 -13.63 -9.81
C ILE A 220 -15.34 -15.07 -9.59
N TYR A 221 -14.11 -15.24 -9.11
CA TYR A 221 -13.50 -16.53 -8.82
C TYR A 221 -13.10 -16.60 -7.35
N TRP A 222 -13.43 -17.69 -6.68
CA TRP A 222 -13.01 -17.98 -5.32
C TRP A 222 -12.07 -19.17 -5.30
N ASN A 223 -10.92 -19.03 -4.65
CA ASN A 223 -9.95 -20.10 -4.45
C ASN A 223 -9.78 -20.40 -2.95
N PRO A 224 -10.29 -21.54 -2.46
CA PRO A 224 -10.26 -21.85 -1.04
C PRO A 224 -8.86 -22.17 -0.50
N VAL A 225 -7.95 -22.69 -1.34
CA VAL A 225 -6.58 -23.03 -0.93
C VAL A 225 -5.73 -21.76 -0.80
N ARG A 226 -5.86 -20.83 -1.77
CA ARG A 226 -5.16 -19.54 -1.74
C ARG A 226 -5.84 -18.54 -0.82
N LYS A 227 -7.07 -18.79 -0.37
CA LYS A 227 -7.86 -17.83 0.40
C LYS A 227 -7.94 -16.46 -0.28
N ASN A 228 -8.24 -16.44 -1.58
CA ASN A 228 -8.45 -15.20 -2.30
C ASN A 228 -9.63 -15.24 -3.26
N VAL A 229 -10.23 -14.07 -3.45
CA VAL A 229 -11.24 -13.82 -4.48
C VAL A 229 -10.59 -13.00 -5.59
N ILE A 230 -10.72 -13.47 -6.82
CA ILE A 230 -10.27 -12.79 -8.02
C ILE A 230 -11.50 -12.31 -8.79
N ILE A 231 -11.38 -11.16 -9.44
CA ILE A 231 -12.46 -10.57 -10.22
C ILE A 231 -11.91 -10.07 -11.56
N GLU A 232 -12.68 -10.25 -12.63
CA GLU A 232 -12.36 -9.72 -13.94
C GLU A 232 -13.61 -9.11 -14.61
N PRO A 233 -13.49 -7.94 -15.26
CA PRO A 233 -14.57 -7.38 -16.05
C PRO A 233 -14.87 -8.28 -17.26
N THR A 234 -16.14 -8.47 -17.58
CA THR A 234 -16.55 -9.20 -18.79
C THR A 234 -16.57 -8.29 -20.02
N ILE A 235 -16.57 -8.88 -21.22
CA ILE A 235 -16.48 -8.22 -22.54
C ILE A 235 -17.65 -7.23 -22.81
N ALA A 236 -18.67 -7.18 -21.93
CA ALA A 236 -19.80 -6.25 -22.00
C ALA A 236 -19.46 -4.78 -21.63
N ILE A 237 -18.17 -4.45 -21.56
CA ILE A 237 -17.65 -3.10 -21.34
C ILE A 237 -16.85 -2.73 -22.60
N GLU A 238 -17.35 -1.80 -23.41
CA GLU A 238 -16.76 -1.40 -24.70
C GLU A 238 -15.35 -0.79 -24.52
N ALA A 239 -14.32 -1.38 -25.18
CA ALA A 239 -12.90 -0.95 -25.17
C ALA A 239 -12.21 -0.97 -23.78
N PRO A 240 -10.86 -1.08 -23.66
CA PRO A 240 -10.27 -1.69 -22.48
C PRO A 240 -10.30 -0.75 -21.27
N ASN A 241 -11.36 -0.88 -20.46
CA ASN A 241 -11.44 -0.33 -19.11
C ASN A 241 -10.51 -1.06 -18.12
N TYR A 242 -9.66 -1.96 -18.61
CA TYR A 242 -8.65 -2.66 -17.84
C TYR A 242 -7.44 -3.02 -18.70
N TYR A 243 -6.30 -3.14 -18.04
CA TYR A 243 -5.10 -3.78 -18.58
C TYR A 243 -4.91 -5.12 -17.89
N VAL A 244 -4.04 -5.98 -18.42
CA VAL A 244 -3.63 -7.21 -17.74
C VAL A 244 -2.12 -7.32 -17.68
N PHE A 245 -1.58 -7.67 -16.52
CA PHE A 245 -0.21 -8.20 -16.45
C PHE A 245 -0.22 -9.66 -16.86
N THR A 246 0.74 -10.06 -17.69
CA THR A 246 0.97 -11.46 -18.08
C THR A 246 2.47 -11.72 -18.23
N GLY A 247 2.87 -12.99 -18.10
CA GLY A 247 4.25 -13.43 -17.95
C GLY A 247 4.48 -14.13 -16.61
N PRO A 248 5.48 -15.03 -16.50
CA PRO A 248 5.70 -15.86 -15.32
C PRO A 248 6.21 -15.10 -14.09
N GLY A 249 5.99 -15.69 -12.92
CA GLY A 249 6.56 -15.22 -11.65
C GLY A 249 5.76 -14.14 -10.94
N ILE A 250 4.51 -13.86 -11.36
CA ILE A 250 3.60 -12.98 -10.62
C ILE A 250 2.32 -13.73 -10.19
N GLY A 251 1.58 -13.17 -9.26
CA GLY A 251 0.32 -13.74 -8.78
C GLY A 251 -0.54 -12.77 -8.00
N TYR A 252 -1.77 -13.18 -7.69
CA TYR A 252 -2.69 -12.40 -6.88
C TYR A 252 -2.33 -12.44 -5.39
N PRO A 253 -2.66 -11.39 -4.62
CA PRO A 253 -2.51 -11.37 -3.16
C PRO A 253 -3.19 -12.54 -2.44
N THR A 254 -2.56 -12.99 -1.35
CA THR A 254 -3.02 -14.11 -0.51
C THR A 254 -2.35 -14.03 0.86
N THR A 255 -2.99 -14.52 1.91
CA THR A 255 -2.37 -14.68 3.24
C THR A 255 -1.62 -16.01 3.40
N VAL A 256 -1.72 -16.91 2.44
CA VAL A 256 -1.18 -18.28 2.51
C VAL A 256 0.27 -18.29 2.01
N SER A 257 1.15 -19.04 2.68
CA SER A 257 2.56 -19.14 2.28
C SER A 257 2.73 -19.87 0.94
N SER A 258 3.83 -19.57 0.23
CA SER A 258 4.17 -20.28 -1.01
C SER A 258 4.35 -21.78 -0.75
N GLU A 259 4.92 -22.15 0.40
CA GLU A 259 5.13 -23.52 0.83
C GLU A 259 3.82 -24.27 1.09
N ASP A 260 2.85 -23.65 1.76
CA ASP A 260 1.54 -24.26 2.03
C ASP A 260 0.72 -24.46 0.75
N ILE A 261 0.75 -23.48 -0.17
CA ILE A 261 0.09 -23.61 -1.48
C ILE A 261 0.70 -24.77 -2.27
N LYS A 262 2.03 -24.88 -2.29
CA LYS A 262 2.73 -26.00 -2.95
C LYS A 262 2.37 -27.33 -2.32
N ALA A 263 2.32 -27.42 -1.00
CA ALA A 263 1.95 -28.64 -0.29
C ALA A 263 0.51 -29.07 -0.60
N ALA A 264 -0.42 -28.12 -0.68
CA ALA A 264 -1.83 -28.39 -0.97
C ALA A 264 -2.06 -28.90 -2.40
N TYR A 265 -1.31 -28.38 -3.38
CA TYR A 265 -1.47 -28.74 -4.78
C TYR A 265 -0.48 -29.80 -5.29
N GLY A 266 0.57 -30.11 -4.53
CA GLY A 266 1.61 -31.07 -4.89
C GLY A 266 2.61 -30.60 -5.95
N ALA A 267 2.42 -29.43 -6.56
CA ALA A 267 3.30 -28.86 -7.59
C ALA A 267 3.15 -27.33 -7.71
N GLY A 268 4.02 -26.72 -8.53
CA GLY A 268 3.98 -25.31 -8.92
C GLY A 268 4.83 -24.38 -8.06
N ASP A 269 4.74 -23.08 -8.36
CA ASP A 269 5.61 -22.05 -7.79
C ASP A 269 5.03 -21.35 -6.55
N GLY A 270 3.93 -21.85 -5.97
CA GLY A 270 3.34 -21.30 -4.75
C GLY A 270 2.42 -20.11 -5.07
N ARG A 271 2.76 -18.91 -4.56
CA ARG A 271 1.97 -17.68 -4.76
C ARG A 271 1.90 -17.23 -6.23
N TYR A 272 2.87 -17.65 -7.04
CA TYR A 272 3.00 -17.26 -8.44
C TYR A 272 2.23 -18.21 -9.35
N THR A 273 1.42 -17.67 -10.26
CA THR A 273 0.50 -18.47 -11.09
C THR A 273 0.52 -18.13 -12.57
N THR A 274 1.05 -16.97 -12.94
CA THR A 274 0.95 -16.44 -14.29
C THR A 274 1.96 -17.06 -15.25
N GLU A 275 1.70 -16.92 -16.54
CA GLU A 275 2.50 -17.43 -17.65
C GLU A 275 2.32 -16.51 -18.86
N TRP A 276 3.12 -16.70 -19.91
CA TRP A 276 3.01 -15.96 -21.17
C TRP A 276 1.84 -16.48 -22.02
N ASP A 277 0.60 -16.29 -21.54
CA ASP A 277 -0.62 -16.58 -22.30
C ASP A 277 -1.83 -15.87 -21.68
N PRO A 278 -2.01 -14.56 -21.91
CA PRO A 278 -3.04 -13.78 -21.23
C PRO A 278 -4.47 -14.25 -21.52
N GLY A 279 -4.68 -15.06 -22.58
CA GLY A 279 -6.00 -15.59 -22.96
C GLY A 279 -6.36 -16.92 -22.30
N LYS A 280 -5.37 -17.69 -21.82
CA LYS A 280 -5.57 -19.08 -21.39
C LYS A 280 -6.53 -19.25 -20.21
N SER A 281 -6.34 -18.50 -19.13
CA SER A 281 -7.17 -18.62 -17.93
C SER A 281 -6.97 -17.45 -16.97
N ILE A 282 -7.75 -17.40 -15.88
CA ILE A 282 -7.52 -16.43 -14.81
C ILE A 282 -6.16 -16.60 -14.11
N ARG A 283 -5.53 -17.79 -14.21
CA ARG A 283 -4.20 -18.02 -13.65
C ARG A 283 -3.10 -17.30 -14.43
N SER A 284 -3.27 -17.11 -15.73
CA SER A 284 -2.22 -16.63 -16.63
C SER A 284 -2.11 -15.10 -16.70
N ARG A 285 -2.94 -14.39 -15.94
CA ARG A 285 -2.99 -12.92 -15.92
C ARG A 285 -3.33 -12.35 -14.55
N VAL A 286 -2.95 -11.10 -14.33
CA VAL A 286 -3.51 -10.25 -13.27
C VAL A 286 -4.21 -9.06 -13.91
N VAL A 287 -5.46 -8.81 -13.53
CA VAL A 287 -6.26 -7.69 -14.05
C VAL A 287 -5.93 -6.38 -13.34
N MET A 288 -5.71 -5.32 -14.13
CA MET A 288 -5.50 -3.95 -13.66
C MET A 288 -6.79 -3.14 -13.81
N ARG A 289 -7.35 -2.67 -12.69
CA ARG A 289 -8.57 -1.84 -12.67
C ARG A 289 -8.26 -0.42 -13.15
N SER A 290 -9.10 0.16 -14.00
CA SER A 290 -9.06 1.61 -14.25
C SER A 290 -9.41 2.41 -12.99
N THR A 291 -8.56 3.38 -12.64
CA THR A 291 -8.75 4.28 -11.48
C THR A 291 -9.06 5.72 -11.88
N GLY A 292 -9.01 6.00 -13.18
CA GLY A 292 -9.22 7.32 -13.76
C GLY A 292 -8.80 7.36 -15.22
N GLU A 293 -8.77 8.55 -15.80
CA GLU A 293 -8.38 8.75 -17.19
C GLU A 293 -6.98 8.17 -17.44
N ASN A 294 -6.91 7.20 -18.37
CA ASN A 294 -5.70 6.48 -18.76
C ASN A 294 -4.93 5.81 -17.60
N THR A 295 -5.49 5.70 -16.39
CA THR A 295 -4.76 5.23 -15.21
C THR A 295 -5.32 3.89 -14.74
N TYR A 296 -4.43 2.93 -14.49
CA TYR A 296 -4.76 1.55 -14.18
C TYR A 296 -3.92 1.04 -13.01
N GLN A 297 -4.51 0.24 -12.13
CA GLN A 297 -3.84 -0.26 -10.93
C GLN A 297 -4.05 -1.76 -10.76
N ALA A 298 -2.98 -2.47 -10.37
CA ALA A 298 -3.07 -3.82 -9.83
C ALA A 298 -2.11 -4.02 -8.67
N THR A 299 -2.50 -4.87 -7.74
CA THR A 299 -1.67 -5.34 -6.63
C THR A 299 -1.24 -6.77 -6.92
N ILE A 300 0.07 -7.02 -6.95
CA ILE A 300 0.66 -8.32 -7.32
C ILE A 300 1.68 -8.81 -6.32
N CYS A 301 1.78 -10.12 -6.17
CA CYS A 301 2.95 -10.79 -5.61
C CYS A 301 3.97 -11.04 -6.72
N ILE A 302 5.25 -10.82 -6.45
CA ILE A 302 6.33 -10.95 -7.45
C ILE A 302 7.42 -11.89 -6.93
N ASN A 303 7.94 -12.74 -7.82
CA ASN A 303 9.12 -13.58 -7.60
C ASN A 303 10.37 -12.88 -8.17
N GLU A 304 11.55 -13.07 -7.58
CA GLU A 304 12.84 -12.58 -8.09
C GLU A 304 13.06 -12.95 -9.57
N GLY A 305 12.64 -14.16 -9.97
CA GLY A 305 12.72 -14.64 -11.35
C GLY A 305 11.59 -14.19 -12.28
N ALA A 306 10.74 -13.26 -11.86
CA ALA A 306 9.59 -12.83 -12.66
C ALA A 306 10.00 -12.13 -13.95
N THR A 307 9.21 -12.33 -15.00
CA THR A 307 9.30 -11.60 -16.25
C THR A 307 7.90 -11.42 -16.80
N PHE A 308 7.43 -10.19 -16.87
CA PHE A 308 6.03 -9.87 -17.19
C PHE A 308 5.91 -8.47 -17.79
N LYS A 309 4.75 -8.12 -18.33
CA LYS A 309 4.44 -6.74 -18.74
C LYS A 309 2.94 -6.55 -18.94
N PRO A 310 2.44 -5.30 -19.02
CA PRO A 310 1.01 -5.06 -19.20
C PRO A 310 0.59 -5.11 -20.68
N PHE A 311 -0.59 -5.67 -20.93
CA PHE A 311 -1.28 -5.75 -22.22
C PHE A 311 -2.66 -5.11 -22.15
N SER A 312 -3.09 -4.50 -23.25
CA SER A 312 -4.40 -3.83 -23.32
C SER A 312 -5.58 -4.79 -23.54
N ASN A 313 -5.34 -6.09 -23.63
CA ASN A 313 -6.35 -7.11 -23.82
C ASN A 313 -5.78 -8.50 -23.45
N THR A 314 -6.61 -9.53 -23.54
CA THR A 314 -6.24 -10.93 -23.28
C THR A 314 -5.68 -11.66 -24.51
N ASN A 315 -5.27 -10.95 -25.57
CA ASN A 315 -4.67 -11.49 -26.79
C ASN A 315 -3.23 -10.96 -26.97
N TRP A 316 -2.47 -11.65 -27.81
CA TRP A 316 -1.14 -11.20 -28.23
C TRP A 316 -1.21 -9.95 -29.13
N GLY A 317 -0.39 -8.94 -28.85
CA GLY A 317 -0.27 -7.72 -29.64
C GLY A 317 -0.25 -6.44 -28.78
N ASN A 318 0.02 -5.28 -29.40
CA ASN A 318 0.09 -3.97 -28.74
C ASN A 318 1.12 -3.89 -27.60
N ASP A 319 2.32 -4.39 -27.86
CA ASP A 319 3.43 -4.54 -26.92
C ASP A 319 4.15 -3.21 -26.63
N VAL A 320 3.38 -2.20 -26.21
CA VAL A 320 3.84 -0.80 -26.09
C VAL A 320 4.41 -0.46 -24.72
N PHE A 321 4.35 -1.38 -23.76
CA PHE A 321 4.81 -1.19 -22.37
C PHE A 321 6.06 -2.00 -22.04
N LYS A 322 6.99 -2.11 -22.98
CA LYS A 322 8.34 -2.57 -22.65
C LYS A 322 8.96 -1.64 -21.61
N ALA A 323 9.86 -2.17 -20.78
CA ALA A 323 10.47 -1.42 -19.68
C ALA A 323 11.15 -0.13 -20.16
N GLU A 324 11.87 -0.18 -21.29
CA GLU A 324 12.54 0.98 -21.88
C GLU A 324 11.59 2.08 -22.37
N ASN A 325 10.29 1.75 -22.53
CA ASN A 325 9.27 2.70 -22.93
C ASN A 325 8.49 3.28 -21.73
N CYS A 326 8.80 2.83 -20.51
CA CYS A 326 8.12 3.24 -19.29
C CYS A 326 9.02 4.11 -18.42
N THR A 327 8.43 4.98 -17.62
CA THR A 327 9.14 5.74 -16.58
C THR A 327 8.70 5.23 -15.23
N PHE A 328 9.58 4.50 -14.54
CA PHE A 328 9.29 3.90 -13.23
C PHE A 328 9.61 4.89 -12.09
N THR A 329 8.70 5.00 -11.13
CA THR A 329 8.83 5.77 -9.89
C THR A 329 8.43 4.93 -8.68
N GLY A 330 8.80 5.36 -7.47
CA GLY A 330 8.57 4.59 -6.24
C GLY A 330 9.60 3.47 -6.06
N SER A 331 9.16 2.25 -5.74
CA SER A 331 10.05 1.11 -5.52
C SER A 331 10.91 0.81 -6.76
N ALA A 332 12.22 1.04 -6.68
CA ALA A 332 13.14 0.76 -7.79
C ALA A 332 13.45 -0.74 -7.90
N ILE A 333 12.45 -1.54 -8.30
CA ILE A 333 12.53 -3.01 -8.30
C ILE A 333 12.66 -3.64 -9.69
N PHE A 334 12.58 -2.88 -10.79
CA PHE A 334 12.67 -3.44 -12.16
C PHE A 334 13.94 -3.01 -12.89
N LYS A 335 14.35 -3.84 -13.86
CA LYS A 335 15.34 -3.51 -14.88
C LYS A 335 14.74 -2.59 -15.95
N ASP A 336 15.59 -1.85 -16.65
CA ASP A 336 15.23 -0.77 -17.58
C ASP A 336 15.13 -1.20 -19.06
N ALA A 337 15.06 -2.51 -19.35
CA ALA A 337 14.97 -3.02 -20.73
C ALA A 337 14.13 -4.31 -20.87
N GLY A 338 13.34 -4.37 -21.95
CA GLY A 338 12.56 -5.53 -22.36
C GLY A 338 11.30 -5.75 -21.55
N ASP A 339 11.07 -6.99 -21.13
CA ASP A 339 9.98 -7.34 -20.22
C ASP A 339 10.31 -6.87 -18.80
N TRP A 340 9.29 -6.48 -18.03
CA TRP A 340 9.49 -6.03 -16.65
C TRP A 340 9.97 -7.21 -15.82
N SER A 341 11.22 -7.11 -15.39
CA SER A 341 11.93 -8.16 -14.69
C SER A 341 12.58 -7.56 -13.46
N PRO A 342 12.49 -8.18 -12.27
CA PRO A 342 13.07 -7.63 -11.08
C PRO A 342 14.58 -7.37 -11.21
N ASN A 343 15.06 -6.29 -10.62
CA ASN A 343 16.47 -6.13 -10.24
C ASN A 343 16.70 -6.90 -8.93
N GLY A 344 17.94 -7.22 -8.58
CA GLY A 344 18.25 -8.13 -7.45
C GLY A 344 17.81 -7.65 -6.05
N ASN A 345 17.03 -6.58 -5.94
CA ASN A 345 16.55 -5.97 -4.70
C ASN A 345 15.07 -6.33 -4.41
N LEU A 346 14.64 -7.55 -4.76
CA LEU A 346 13.26 -7.99 -4.53
C LEU A 346 13.16 -8.83 -3.26
N ASP A 347 12.30 -8.40 -2.33
CA ASP A 347 11.93 -9.22 -1.18
C ASP A 347 11.16 -10.46 -1.60
N LYS A 348 11.55 -11.61 -1.06
CA LYS A 348 10.87 -12.88 -1.31
C LYS A 348 9.39 -12.79 -0.92
N ASP A 349 8.51 -13.18 -1.84
CA ASP A 349 7.05 -13.22 -1.67
C ASP A 349 6.40 -11.87 -1.29
N ALA A 350 7.06 -10.74 -1.59
CA ALA A 350 6.52 -9.41 -1.34
C ALA A 350 5.39 -9.03 -2.31
N TYR A 351 4.57 -8.07 -1.89
CA TYR A 351 3.47 -7.52 -2.69
C TYR A 351 3.76 -6.08 -3.09
N TYR A 352 3.37 -5.74 -4.30
CA TYR A 352 3.53 -4.39 -4.85
C TYR A 352 2.23 -3.94 -5.50
N ARG A 353 1.82 -2.71 -5.20
CA ARG A 353 0.77 -2.00 -5.93
C ARG A 353 1.42 -1.21 -7.05
N ILE A 354 1.03 -1.52 -8.28
CA ILE A 354 1.55 -0.89 -9.47
C ILE A 354 0.45 -0.05 -10.11
N THR A 355 0.74 1.24 -10.31
CA THR A 355 -0.15 2.19 -10.98
C THR A 355 0.48 2.60 -12.32
N LEU A 356 -0.17 2.26 -13.42
CA LEU A 356 0.25 2.55 -14.78
C LEU A 356 -0.61 3.66 -15.38
N ASN A 357 0.02 4.69 -15.93
CA ASN A 357 -0.62 5.62 -16.85
C ASN A 357 -0.35 5.21 -18.30
N SER A 358 -1.40 4.84 -19.05
CA SER A 358 -1.29 4.31 -20.39
C SER A 358 -0.93 5.36 -21.45
N SER A 359 -1.15 6.65 -21.20
CA SER A 359 -0.84 7.73 -22.14
C SER A 359 0.59 8.24 -21.96
N THR A 360 1.02 8.49 -20.72
CA THR A 360 2.38 8.97 -20.40
C THR A 360 3.41 7.87 -20.23
N LYS A 361 2.97 6.62 -20.07
CA LYS A 361 3.81 5.45 -19.73
C LYS A 361 4.51 5.57 -18.38
N ALA A 362 4.02 6.45 -17.50
CA ALA A 362 4.48 6.51 -16.12
C ALA A 362 3.98 5.29 -15.33
N VAL A 363 4.86 4.71 -14.50
CA VAL A 363 4.58 3.55 -13.67
C VAL A 363 5.03 3.86 -12.24
N ASP A 364 4.08 3.98 -11.33
CA ASP A 364 4.34 4.15 -9.90
C ASP A 364 4.22 2.81 -9.19
N ILE A 365 5.23 2.46 -8.39
CA ILE A 365 5.31 1.18 -7.69
C ILE A 365 5.39 1.45 -6.20
N LYS A 366 4.53 0.79 -5.42
CA LYS A 366 4.57 0.87 -3.95
C LYS A 366 4.58 -0.52 -3.36
N LYS A 367 5.51 -0.79 -2.46
CA LYS A 367 5.46 -2.00 -1.64
C LYS A 367 4.21 -1.98 -0.75
N VAL A 368 3.53 -3.11 -0.63
CA VAL A 368 2.31 -3.24 0.18
C VAL A 368 2.31 -4.54 0.99
N SER A 369 1.51 -4.58 2.05
CA SER A 369 1.22 -5.82 2.78
C SER A 369 0.30 -6.72 1.94
N ALA A 370 0.12 -7.98 2.36
CA ALA A 370 -0.84 -8.90 1.74
C ALA A 370 -2.29 -8.38 1.78
N THR A 371 -2.60 -7.46 2.68
CA THR A 371 -3.91 -6.79 2.83
C THR A 371 -3.98 -5.43 2.14
N GLY A 372 -2.92 -5.00 1.46
CA GLY A 372 -2.90 -3.79 0.62
C GLY A 372 -2.57 -2.48 1.33
N GLU A 373 -2.09 -2.56 2.58
CA GLU A 373 -1.52 -1.40 3.28
C GLU A 373 -0.19 -1.02 2.65
N VAL A 374 0.00 0.26 2.33
CA VAL A 374 1.28 0.74 1.78
C VAL A 374 2.35 0.59 2.84
N LEU A 375 3.36 -0.20 2.51
CA LEU A 375 4.57 -0.34 3.30
C LEU A 375 5.52 0.78 2.88
N PRO A 376 6.31 1.33 3.80
CA PRO A 376 7.36 2.27 3.44
C PRO A 376 8.30 1.61 2.41
N ASP A 377 8.64 2.37 1.35
CA ASP A 377 9.53 1.91 0.29
C ASP A 377 10.95 1.72 0.83
N ASP A 378 11.63 0.66 0.39
CA ASP A 378 13.05 0.42 0.70
C ASP A 378 14.00 1.27 -0.18
N THR A 379 13.47 2.04 -1.16
CA THR A 379 14.27 2.80 -2.13
C THR A 379 14.15 4.32 -2.03
N GLU A 380 13.24 4.82 -1.21
CA GLU A 380 13.47 6.13 -0.60
C GLU A 380 14.19 5.85 0.71
N GLU A 381 15.45 6.32 0.84
CA GLU A 381 15.93 6.76 2.16
C GLU A 381 14.74 7.48 2.76
N PRO A 382 14.13 6.98 3.85
CA PRO A 382 12.94 7.63 4.34
C PRO A 382 13.38 9.05 4.59
N SER A 383 12.75 9.97 3.86
CA SER A 383 12.67 11.34 4.33
C SER A 383 12.29 11.14 5.78
N SER A 384 13.21 11.54 6.63
CA SER A 384 12.91 11.59 8.03
C SER A 384 11.56 12.25 8.16
N PRO A 385 10.74 11.92 9.16
CA PRO A 385 9.83 12.96 9.62
C PRO A 385 10.67 14.23 9.80
N ASP A 386 10.50 15.22 8.92
CA ASP A 386 11.21 16.52 8.98
C ASP A 386 10.58 17.41 10.06
N THR A 387 9.45 16.96 10.61
CA THR A 387 8.85 17.56 11.79
C THR A 387 9.39 16.84 13.03
N PRO A 388 10.18 17.51 13.87
CA PRO A 388 10.70 16.91 15.09
C PRO A 388 9.58 16.69 16.09
N ILE A 389 9.62 15.55 16.77
CA ILE A 389 8.68 15.18 17.82
C ILE A 389 9.02 15.98 19.07
N VAL A 390 8.03 16.73 19.57
CA VAL A 390 8.11 17.43 20.86
C VAL A 390 7.37 16.59 21.90
N SER A 391 8.08 15.67 22.54
CA SER A 391 7.53 14.75 23.54
C SER A 391 8.56 14.43 24.61
N SER A 392 8.13 14.31 25.86
CA SER A 392 8.94 13.81 26.98
C SER A 392 9.01 12.28 27.02
N ILE A 393 8.40 11.58 26.06
CA ILE A 393 8.42 10.12 25.94
C ILE A 393 9.16 9.75 24.66
N PHE A 394 10.16 8.88 24.77
CA PHE A 394 10.78 8.22 23.62
C PHE A 394 10.04 6.91 23.35
N SER A 395 9.47 6.77 22.16
CA SER A 395 8.75 5.58 21.71
C SER A 395 9.09 5.27 20.27
N VAL A 396 9.28 3.98 19.98
CA VAL A 396 9.49 3.49 18.61
C VAL A 396 8.25 3.53 17.74
N THR A 397 7.07 3.84 18.30
CA THR A 397 5.80 3.93 17.54
C THR A 397 5.86 4.94 16.39
N ASN A 398 6.66 6.00 16.53
CA ASN A 398 6.84 7.03 15.52
C ASN A 398 8.24 6.95 14.87
N ALA A 399 8.96 5.83 15.07
CA ALA A 399 10.28 5.65 14.48
C ALA A 399 10.15 5.19 13.03
N THR A 400 11.07 5.65 12.19
CA THR A 400 11.21 5.16 10.82
C THR A 400 12.30 4.11 10.77
N SER A 401 12.01 2.96 10.16
CA SER A 401 13.03 1.94 9.92
C SER A 401 14.00 2.41 8.84
N LYS A 402 15.28 2.20 9.06
CA LYS A 402 16.39 2.47 8.14
C LYS A 402 17.34 1.29 8.14
N GLU A 403 17.99 1.04 7.02
CA GLU A 403 19.20 0.23 6.99
C GLU A 403 20.39 1.19 6.92
N ILE A 404 21.35 1.06 7.85
CA ILE A 404 22.58 1.83 7.84
C ILE A 404 23.73 0.83 7.97
N ASP A 405 24.61 0.80 6.96
CA ASP A 405 25.76 -0.12 6.90
C ASP A 405 25.36 -1.62 7.09
N GLY A 406 24.24 -2.01 6.48
CA GLY A 406 23.69 -3.37 6.57
C GLY A 406 23.00 -3.70 7.89
N GLU A 407 22.80 -2.72 8.78
CA GLU A 407 22.12 -2.90 10.06
C GLU A 407 20.76 -2.21 10.11
N ALA A 408 19.76 -2.93 10.60
CA ALA A 408 18.41 -2.40 10.83
C ALA A 408 18.39 -1.43 12.03
N ILE A 409 18.06 -0.18 11.78
CA ILE A 409 18.02 0.93 12.74
C ILE A 409 16.67 1.62 12.71
N LEU A 410 16.13 1.91 13.89
CA LEU A 410 14.92 2.73 14.06
C LEU A 410 15.33 4.18 14.34
N SER A 411 15.03 5.09 13.41
CA SER A 411 15.33 6.51 13.50
C SER A 411 14.16 7.30 14.06
N MET A 412 14.38 8.09 15.11
CA MET A 412 13.39 8.99 15.70
C MET A 412 13.93 10.43 15.66
N PHE A 413 13.12 11.38 15.18
CA PHE A 413 13.50 12.79 15.13
C PHE A 413 12.81 13.58 16.25
N HIS A 414 13.58 14.20 17.13
CA HIS A 414 13.07 14.87 18.34
C HIS A 414 13.67 16.25 18.53
N THR A 415 12.86 17.19 19.04
CA THR A 415 13.39 18.41 19.65
C THR A 415 13.73 18.12 21.09
N LEU A 416 15.01 18.26 21.45
CA LEU A 416 15.52 18.02 22.79
C LEU A 416 16.02 19.32 23.42
N LYS A 417 15.88 19.44 24.74
CA LYS A 417 16.32 20.61 25.51
C LYS A 417 17.29 20.22 26.60
N ASN A 418 18.34 21.01 26.77
CA ASN A 418 19.37 20.77 27.78
C ASN A 418 18.74 20.69 29.17
N GLY A 419 19.05 19.61 29.88
CA GLY A 419 18.61 19.41 31.25
C GLY A 419 17.20 18.82 31.40
N ASP A 420 16.40 18.73 30.35
CA ASP A 420 15.08 18.09 30.37
C ASP A 420 15.20 16.56 30.55
N GLU A 421 14.18 15.98 31.18
CA GLU A 421 14.08 14.53 31.43
C GLU A 421 13.09 13.86 30.46
N TYR A 422 13.52 12.73 29.90
CA TYR A 422 12.75 11.95 28.94
C TYR A 422 12.55 10.52 29.42
N THR A 423 11.37 9.96 29.19
CA THR A 423 10.99 8.61 29.60
C THR A 423 11.07 7.66 28.40
N PRO A 424 12.05 6.74 28.36
CA PRO A 424 12.08 5.71 27.33
C PRO A 424 10.97 4.67 27.55
N SER A 425 10.36 4.20 26.47
CA SER A 425 9.26 3.23 26.50
C SER A 425 9.56 1.99 25.65
N GLY A 426 8.87 0.87 25.92
CA GLY A 426 9.05 -0.38 25.17
C GLY A 426 10.50 -0.90 25.18
N GLY A 427 11.02 -1.27 24.00
CA GLY A 427 12.41 -1.73 23.83
C GLY A 427 13.47 -0.71 24.27
N LEU A 428 13.18 0.59 24.13
CA LEU A 428 14.09 1.68 24.52
C LEU A 428 14.34 1.72 26.03
N ALA A 429 13.41 1.25 26.86
CA ALA A 429 13.58 1.24 28.32
C ALA A 429 14.77 0.37 28.79
N LYS A 430 15.21 -0.57 27.95
CA LYS A 430 16.35 -1.45 28.18
C LYS A 430 17.58 -1.10 27.33
N ALA A 431 17.47 -0.12 26.44
CA ALA A 431 18.54 0.27 25.54
C ALA A 431 19.60 1.12 26.27
N LEU A 432 20.85 1.01 25.82
CA LEU A 432 21.92 1.92 26.23
C LEU A 432 21.87 3.18 25.38
N PHE A 433 21.37 4.27 25.94
CA PHE A 433 21.44 5.57 25.27
C PHE A 433 22.86 6.11 25.25
N ASN A 434 23.20 6.91 24.23
CA ASN A 434 24.50 7.56 24.13
C ASN A 434 24.84 8.29 25.44
N VAL A 435 25.87 7.78 26.13
CA VAL A 435 26.21 8.14 27.50
C VAL A 435 26.84 9.53 27.64
N ASP A 436 27.22 10.16 26.53
CA ASP A 436 27.70 11.54 26.54
C ASP A 436 26.54 12.53 26.44
N PHE A 437 25.43 12.15 25.80
CA PHE A 437 24.25 13.00 25.62
C PHE A 437 23.13 12.72 26.62
N PHE A 438 23.12 11.57 27.27
CA PHE A 438 22.11 11.21 28.25
C PHE A 438 22.73 10.66 29.54
N THR A 439 22.15 11.03 30.67
CA THR A 439 22.42 10.38 31.96
C THR A 439 21.13 9.84 32.56
N LYS A 440 21.19 8.65 33.15
CA LYS A 440 20.01 8.01 33.75
C LYS A 440 19.75 8.56 35.15
N THR A 441 18.52 8.98 35.41
CA THR A 441 18.07 9.45 36.71
C THR A 441 17.66 8.27 37.60
N THR A 442 17.48 8.52 38.89
CA THR A 442 17.12 7.48 39.88
C THR A 442 15.75 6.83 39.65
N ASP A 443 14.84 7.50 38.95
CA ASP A 443 13.53 7.01 38.55
C ASP A 443 13.51 6.34 37.17
N GLY A 444 14.68 6.20 36.52
CA GLY A 444 14.84 5.49 35.26
C GLY A 444 14.58 6.32 34.00
N LYS A 445 14.35 7.63 34.14
CA LYS A 445 14.34 8.59 33.02
C LYS A 445 15.75 8.92 32.56
N LEU A 446 15.83 9.66 31.47
CA LEU A 446 17.06 10.13 30.83
C LEU A 446 17.10 11.64 30.84
N LYS A 447 18.07 12.23 31.54
CA LYS A 447 18.34 13.66 31.47
C LYS A 447 19.23 13.96 30.27
N PHE A 448 18.79 14.85 29.39
CA PHE A 448 19.55 15.26 28.21
C PHE A 448 20.65 16.27 28.56
N LEU A 449 21.84 16.09 27.98
CA LEU A 449 23.06 16.85 28.26
C LEU A 449 23.56 17.67 27.07
N GLY A 450 23.00 17.47 25.88
CA GLY A 450 23.33 18.24 24.67
C GLY A 450 22.71 19.63 24.68
N GLU A 451 23.08 20.46 23.70
CA GLU A 451 22.48 21.78 23.50
C GLU A 451 21.00 21.67 23.05
N ASP A 452 20.22 22.72 23.25
CA ASP A 452 18.85 22.77 22.71
C ASP A 452 18.87 22.60 21.19
N GLY A 453 18.06 21.70 20.64
CA GLY A 453 18.05 21.47 19.20
C GLY A 453 17.25 20.27 18.74
N ASN A 454 17.31 20.02 17.43
CA ASN A 454 16.70 18.87 16.80
C ASN A 454 17.74 17.76 16.60
N TYR A 455 17.40 16.57 17.06
CA TYR A 455 18.30 15.42 17.07
C TYR A 455 17.61 14.19 16.51
N ARG A 456 18.41 13.36 15.86
CA ARG A 456 18.07 12.00 15.47
C ARG A 456 18.56 11.04 16.52
N LEU A 457 17.64 10.27 17.08
CA LEU A 457 17.92 9.14 17.95
C LEU A 457 17.81 7.86 17.11
N LEU A 458 18.94 7.21 16.90
CA LEU A 458 19.09 6.03 16.06
C LEU A 458 19.18 4.80 16.97
N TYR A 459 18.06 4.12 17.15
CA TYR A 459 17.98 2.92 17.98
C TYR A 459 18.29 1.67 17.15
N ASN A 460 19.33 0.94 17.53
CA ASN A 460 19.63 -0.37 16.96
C ASN A 460 19.12 -1.47 17.91
N PRO A 461 18.08 -2.24 17.53
CA PRO A 461 17.50 -3.26 18.42
C PRO A 461 18.44 -4.42 18.74
N ILE A 462 19.32 -4.77 17.81
CA ILE A 462 20.26 -5.90 17.94
C ILE A 462 21.44 -5.51 18.82
N ARG A 463 22.05 -4.35 18.57
CA ARG A 463 23.10 -3.77 19.44
C ARG A 463 22.52 -3.23 20.75
N ASN A 464 21.20 -3.11 20.86
CA ASN A 464 20.46 -2.57 22.02
C ASN A 464 21.04 -1.24 22.54
N ASN A 465 21.37 -0.33 21.63
CA ASN A 465 21.88 1.00 21.93
C ASN A 465 21.17 2.09 21.10
N VAL A 466 21.23 3.33 21.59
CA VAL A 466 20.70 4.51 20.90
C VAL A 466 21.84 5.46 20.61
N ILE A 467 22.14 5.63 19.33
CA ILE A 467 23.10 6.59 18.79
C ILE A 467 22.37 7.93 18.61
N ILE A 468 23.12 9.03 18.68
CA ILE A 468 22.58 10.37 18.48
C ILE A 468 23.32 11.07 17.34
N SER A 469 22.56 11.73 16.48
CA SER A 469 23.07 12.67 15.48
C SER A 469 22.34 14.00 15.62
N ALA A 470 23.05 15.10 15.45
CA ALA A 470 22.43 16.43 15.28
C ALA A 470 22.13 16.67 13.79
N GLU A 471 21.21 17.59 13.52
CA GLU A 471 21.04 18.19 12.17
C GLU A 471 22.19 19.19 11.92
N GLU A 472 22.86 19.07 10.77
CA GLU A 472 24.00 19.91 10.37
C GLU A 472 25.05 20.15 11.50
N PRO A 473 25.59 19.08 12.11
CA PRO A 473 26.56 19.23 13.19
C PRO A 473 27.80 19.97 12.66
N LYS A 474 28.29 20.95 13.43
CA LYS A 474 29.48 21.71 13.11
C LYS A 474 30.12 22.28 14.37
N GLN A 475 31.35 22.77 14.23
CA GLN A 475 31.99 23.63 15.22
C GLN A 475 31.23 24.98 15.31
N PRO A 476 31.14 25.63 16.50
CA PRO A 476 31.71 25.27 17.80
C PRO A 476 30.86 24.31 18.65
N GLU A 477 29.75 23.79 18.15
CA GLU A 477 28.83 22.96 18.94
C GLU A 477 29.29 21.52 19.08
N TYR A 478 29.93 20.98 18.03
CA TYR A 478 30.38 19.59 17.95
C TYR A 478 31.76 19.44 17.34
N MET A 479 32.37 18.28 17.60
CA MET A 479 33.51 17.73 16.87
C MET A 479 33.20 16.29 16.47
N PHE A 480 34.02 15.69 15.61
CA PHE A 480 33.79 14.34 15.11
C PHE A 480 35.00 13.44 15.30
N ILE A 481 34.78 12.16 15.54
CA ILE A 481 35.80 11.12 15.39
C ILE A 481 35.44 10.28 14.16
N SER A 482 36.38 10.08 13.24
CA SER A 482 36.24 9.12 12.13
C SER A 482 37.53 8.29 12.01
N GLY A 483 37.42 7.06 11.51
CA GLY A 483 38.50 6.09 11.55
C GLY A 483 38.04 4.65 11.39
N VAL A 484 38.84 3.71 11.87
CA VAL A 484 38.56 2.27 11.84
C VAL A 484 38.75 1.67 13.22
N GLY A 485 37.99 0.61 13.53
CA GLY A 485 38.16 -0.19 14.75
C GLY A 485 37.63 0.46 16.03
N LEU A 486 36.74 1.46 15.90
CA LEU A 486 35.96 1.99 17.01
C LEU A 486 34.49 1.63 16.85
N GLY A 487 33.75 1.60 17.94
CA GLY A 487 32.31 1.36 17.94
C GLY A 487 31.56 2.24 18.93
N TYR A 488 30.26 2.40 18.72
CA TYR A 488 29.40 2.97 19.74
C TYR A 488 29.25 2.04 20.95
N PRO A 489 29.14 2.58 22.17
CA PRO A 489 28.89 1.77 23.36
C PRO A 489 27.68 0.84 23.24
N THR A 490 27.86 -0.41 23.64
CA THR A 490 26.81 -1.43 23.75
C THR A 490 27.10 -2.38 24.91
N LYS A 491 26.04 -2.97 25.48
CA LYS A 491 26.13 -4.09 26.45
C LYS A 491 25.99 -5.47 25.79
N VAL A 492 25.81 -5.49 24.47
CA VAL A 492 25.63 -6.72 23.68
C VAL A 492 27.00 -7.21 23.22
N SER A 493 27.25 -8.51 23.35
CA SER A 493 28.51 -9.12 22.92
C SER A 493 28.61 -9.19 21.40
N ALA A 494 29.84 -9.11 20.87
CA ALA A 494 30.16 -9.31 19.45
C ALA A 494 29.48 -10.54 18.84
N ALA A 495 29.48 -11.68 19.55
CA ALA A 495 28.87 -12.93 19.08
C ALA A 495 27.35 -12.85 18.83
N VAL A 496 26.64 -12.02 19.61
CA VAL A 496 25.19 -11.81 19.42
C VAL A 496 24.96 -10.91 18.21
N ILE A 497 25.78 -9.86 18.06
CA ILE A 497 25.74 -8.96 16.90
C ILE A 497 26.01 -9.77 15.62
N SER A 498 27.11 -10.53 15.59
CA SER A 498 27.53 -11.34 14.43
C SER A 498 26.56 -12.46 14.07
N SER A 499 25.70 -12.88 15.01
CA SER A 499 24.66 -13.90 14.74
C SER A 499 23.50 -13.38 13.89
N VAL A 500 23.31 -12.06 13.85
CA VAL A 500 22.26 -11.39 13.07
C VAL A 500 22.85 -10.62 11.90
N TYR A 501 24.00 -9.98 12.10
CA TYR A 501 24.74 -9.24 11.07
C TYR A 501 26.06 -9.96 10.78
N PRO A 502 26.11 -10.86 9.78
CA PRO A 502 27.35 -11.56 9.41
C PRO A 502 28.48 -10.56 9.15
N ASP A 503 29.70 -10.91 9.57
CA ASP A 503 30.91 -10.08 9.43
C ASP A 503 30.94 -8.77 10.25
N LYS A 504 29.90 -8.47 11.04
CA LYS A 504 29.86 -7.32 11.96
C LYS A 504 30.20 -7.73 13.39
N GLY A 505 30.83 -6.81 14.12
CA GLY A 505 31.23 -6.97 15.52
C GLY A 505 30.92 -5.73 16.35
N ILE A 506 31.60 -5.50 17.47
CA ILE A 506 31.38 -4.30 18.29
C ILE A 506 31.80 -3.03 17.53
N ALA A 507 32.81 -3.11 16.66
CA ALA A 507 33.22 -1.98 15.84
C ALA A 507 32.09 -1.61 14.88
N THR A 508 31.88 -0.30 14.73
CA THR A 508 30.94 0.28 13.74
C THR A 508 31.68 1.14 12.73
N LEU A 509 32.83 1.70 13.12
CA LEU A 509 33.71 2.45 12.24
C LEU A 509 34.63 1.45 11.53
N ASP A 510 34.35 1.17 10.27
CA ASP A 510 35.18 0.31 9.40
C ASP A 510 35.86 1.09 8.27
N ASN A 511 35.55 2.38 8.12
CA ASN A 511 36.16 3.25 7.10
C ASN A 511 36.34 4.71 7.56
N TRP A 512 37.19 5.45 6.84
CA TRP A 512 37.39 6.89 7.03
C TRP A 512 36.32 7.70 6.31
N ASP A 513 35.09 7.64 6.80
CA ASP A 513 33.91 8.23 6.15
C ASP A 513 33.07 9.07 7.12
N PHE A 514 32.17 9.88 6.55
CA PHE A 514 31.14 10.67 7.22
C PHE A 514 29.77 10.52 6.55
N SER A 515 29.63 9.59 5.60
CA SER A 515 28.42 9.38 4.81
C SER A 515 27.17 9.06 5.64
N ASN A 516 27.36 8.47 6.83
CA ASN A 516 26.27 8.13 7.74
C ASN A 516 26.72 8.13 9.21
N ALA A 517 25.75 8.11 10.13
CA ALA A 517 25.99 8.24 11.58
C ALA A 517 26.71 7.04 12.24
N MET A 518 26.89 5.91 11.53
CA MET A 518 27.67 4.77 12.01
C MET A 518 29.17 4.89 11.66
N GLU A 519 29.53 5.74 10.70
CA GLU A 519 30.91 5.95 10.21
C GLU A 519 31.68 7.04 10.94
N PHE A 520 31.01 7.80 11.81
CA PHE A 520 31.65 8.78 12.67
C PHE A 520 31.02 8.79 14.05
N ILE A 521 31.71 9.37 15.02
CA ILE A 521 31.22 9.56 16.40
C ILE A 521 31.15 11.06 16.68
N LEU A 522 29.96 11.52 17.07
CA LEU A 522 29.73 12.92 17.43
C LEU A 522 30.24 13.20 18.86
N MET A 523 31.16 14.15 18.98
CA MET A 523 31.66 14.63 20.27
C MET A 523 30.82 15.82 20.77
N ARG A 524 30.29 15.70 21.98
CA ARG A 524 29.51 16.76 22.63
C ARG A 524 30.44 17.80 23.26
N LYS A 525 30.14 19.09 23.09
CA LYS A 525 30.76 20.16 23.89
C LYS A 525 30.37 20.01 25.37
N VAL A 526 31.37 19.92 26.26
CA VAL A 526 31.18 19.78 27.73
C VAL A 526 31.52 21.04 28.50
N SER A 527 32.38 21.89 27.94
CA SER A 527 32.65 23.25 28.37
C SER A 527 33.20 24.03 27.18
N ASP A 528 33.48 25.32 27.36
CA ASP A 528 33.99 26.14 26.26
C ASP A 528 35.25 25.55 25.66
N ASN A 529 35.18 25.22 24.36
CA ASN A 529 36.26 24.58 23.59
C ASN A 529 36.74 23.22 24.15
N VAL A 530 35.92 22.52 24.93
CA VAL A 530 36.21 21.16 25.41
C VAL A 530 35.09 20.22 24.96
N TYR A 531 35.45 19.11 24.32
CA TYR A 531 34.54 18.16 23.70
C TYR A 531 34.78 16.75 24.21
N GLN A 532 33.74 15.92 24.26
CA GLN A 532 33.82 14.57 24.79
C GLN A 532 33.00 13.58 23.96
N ALA A 533 33.55 12.38 23.77
CA ALA A 533 32.82 11.21 23.30
C ALA A 533 33.26 9.95 24.04
N THR A 534 32.34 9.03 24.21
CA THR A 534 32.56 7.70 24.76
C THR A 534 32.44 6.68 23.64
N VAL A 535 33.48 5.87 23.47
CA VAL A 535 33.63 4.91 22.39
C VAL A 535 33.93 3.53 22.97
N MET A 536 33.66 2.47 22.20
CA MET A 536 34.19 1.14 22.47
C MET A 536 35.33 0.84 21.50
N MET A 537 36.42 0.32 22.05
CA MET A 537 37.53 -0.22 21.28
C MET A 537 37.49 -1.75 21.39
N PRO A 538 36.97 -2.45 20.37
CA PRO A 538 37.03 -3.90 20.33
C PRO A 538 38.40 -4.40 19.87
N PHE A 539 38.82 -5.54 20.41
CA PHE A 539 40.07 -6.20 20.02
C PHE A 539 39.80 -7.41 19.12
N GLU A 540 38.80 -7.29 18.25
CA GLU A 540 38.26 -8.38 17.43
C GLU A 540 39.13 -8.70 16.20
N LYS A 541 39.62 -7.66 15.51
CA LYS A 541 40.50 -7.78 14.34
C LYS A 541 41.53 -6.66 14.30
N LYS A 542 42.68 -6.93 13.68
CA LYS A 542 43.69 -5.91 13.34
C LYS A 542 43.38 -5.33 11.96
N TYR A 543 43.61 -4.04 11.77
CA TYR A 543 43.39 -3.35 10.50
C TYR A 543 44.70 -3.18 9.71
N TRP A 544 44.60 -3.21 8.38
CA TRP A 544 45.63 -2.95 7.36
C TRP A 544 46.70 -4.02 7.05
N TRP A 545 47.09 -4.91 7.97
CA TRP A 545 48.00 -6.05 7.71
C TRP A 545 48.21 -6.89 8.99
N ASP A 546 48.89 -8.02 8.86
CA ASP A 546 49.20 -8.95 9.95
C ASP A 546 50.18 -8.31 10.95
N GLY A 547 49.64 -7.58 11.93
CA GLY A 547 50.42 -6.78 12.88
C GLY A 547 49.91 -5.36 13.11
N GLY A 548 49.02 -4.84 12.25
CA GLY A 548 48.47 -3.47 12.35
C GLY A 548 47.60 -3.20 13.59
N PRO A 549 47.12 -1.95 13.77
CA PRO A 549 46.41 -1.54 14.98
C PRO A 549 45.01 -2.15 15.06
N TYR A 550 44.49 -2.31 16.27
CA TYR A 550 43.08 -2.67 16.50
C TYR A 550 42.12 -1.53 16.22
N ALA A 551 42.56 -0.29 16.41
CA ALA A 551 41.82 0.90 16.04
C ALA A 551 42.76 2.00 15.53
N SER A 552 42.28 2.79 14.58
CA SER A 552 42.95 4.03 14.16
C SER A 552 41.92 5.09 13.80
N PHE A 553 42.05 6.28 14.39
CA PHE A 553 41.08 7.36 14.18
C PHE A 553 41.73 8.74 14.18
N LYS A 554 40.96 9.75 13.78
CA LYS A 554 41.26 11.18 13.87
C LYS A 554 40.08 11.93 14.48
N VAL A 555 40.33 13.13 14.99
CA VAL A 555 39.31 14.09 15.40
C VAL A 555 39.23 15.22 14.37
N TYR A 556 38.02 15.62 14.02
CA TYR A 556 37.71 16.61 12.99
C TYR A 556 36.81 17.72 13.51
N THR A 557 36.92 18.89 12.90
CA THR A 557 36.05 20.04 13.17
C THR A 557 34.85 20.15 12.21
N ALA A 558 34.90 19.42 11.08
CA ALA A 558 33.86 19.37 10.06
C ALA A 558 33.77 17.99 9.39
N THR A 559 32.75 17.77 8.56
CA THR A 559 32.50 16.53 7.79
C THR A 559 33.18 16.55 6.40
N ALA A 560 33.05 15.45 5.63
CA ALA A 560 33.90 15.09 4.48
C ALA A 560 34.16 16.18 3.40
N ALA A 561 33.21 17.06 3.09
CA ALA A 561 33.41 18.08 2.06
C ALA A 561 34.44 19.16 2.46
N GLU A 562 34.63 19.39 3.76
CA GLU A 562 35.56 20.38 4.34
C GLU A 562 36.81 19.70 4.93
N ALA A 563 36.70 18.43 5.35
CA ALA A 563 37.78 17.63 5.93
C ALA A 563 38.91 17.24 4.95
N ALA A 564 38.69 17.35 3.63
CA ALA A 564 39.70 17.01 2.60
C ALA A 564 40.98 17.86 2.70
N ASN A 565 40.92 19.01 3.37
CA ASN A 565 42.05 19.90 3.62
C ASN A 565 42.50 19.91 5.09
N GLU A 566 41.85 19.15 5.97
CA GLU A 566 42.21 19.06 7.38
C GLU A 566 43.31 17.98 7.57
N LYS A 567 44.52 18.42 7.92
CA LYS A 567 45.53 17.50 8.50
C LYS A 567 44.93 16.90 9.77
N GLY A 568 45.19 15.65 10.12
CA GLY A 568 44.55 15.01 11.28
C GLY A 568 45.52 14.12 12.04
N ALA A 569 45.45 14.12 13.37
CA ALA A 569 46.28 13.26 14.21
C ALA A 569 45.86 11.79 14.06
N LYS A 570 46.76 10.94 13.55
CA LYS A 570 46.52 9.49 13.47
C LYS A 570 46.90 8.83 14.79
N PHE A 571 45.96 8.09 15.39
CA PHE A 571 46.23 7.28 16.58
C PHE A 571 46.33 5.80 16.21
N PHE A 572 47.28 5.07 16.80
CA PHE A 572 47.47 3.63 16.59
C PHE A 572 47.37 2.91 17.95
N SER A 573 46.79 1.71 17.98
CA SER A 573 46.70 0.89 19.19
C SER A 573 47.43 -0.45 19.06
N GLU A 574 48.42 -0.70 19.91
CA GLU A 574 48.98 -2.03 20.21
C GLU A 574 48.54 -2.54 21.60
N ALA A 575 48.67 -3.84 21.90
CA ALA A 575 48.10 -4.48 23.09
C ALA A 575 48.93 -4.32 24.40
N GLY A 576 48.64 -3.36 25.28
CA GLY A 576 49.15 -3.15 26.66
C GLY A 576 48.78 -1.79 27.34
N GLY A 577 48.37 -1.76 28.63
CA GLY A 577 47.82 -0.65 29.52
C GLY A 577 46.94 0.51 28.96
N ILE A 578 45.87 1.03 29.62
CA ILE A 578 45.27 2.36 29.22
C ILE A 578 45.34 3.38 30.37
N THR A 579 46.32 4.28 30.26
CA THR A 579 46.27 5.68 30.72
C THR A 579 47.28 6.46 29.89
N GLY A 580 46.87 7.54 29.22
CA GLY A 580 47.80 8.44 28.54
C GLY A 580 47.23 9.84 28.31
N THR A 581 48.12 10.82 28.32
CA THR A 581 47.79 12.24 28.07
C THR A 581 48.61 12.68 26.86
N ALA A 582 47.97 13.23 25.83
CA ALA A 582 48.66 13.81 24.68
C ALA A 582 48.53 15.34 24.73
N THR A 583 49.65 16.06 24.68
CA THR A 583 49.73 17.54 24.68
C THR A 583 50.43 18.04 23.42
N GLY A 584 49.81 18.93 22.63
CA GLY A 584 50.35 19.48 21.39
C GLY A 584 49.41 20.46 20.65
N ILE A 585 49.97 21.40 19.89
CA ILE A 585 49.32 22.66 19.45
C ILE A 585 48.02 22.43 18.62
N VAL A 586 46.87 23.01 19.01
CA VAL A 586 45.52 22.85 18.38
C VAL A 586 45.13 24.07 17.54
N THR A 587 46.06 24.57 16.73
CA THR A 587 45.74 25.56 15.67
C THR A 587 46.31 25.16 14.31
N GLU A 588 47.26 24.24 14.29
CA GLU A 588 47.56 23.34 13.18
C GLU A 588 47.28 21.95 13.74
N ILE A 589 46.36 21.21 13.14
CA ILE A 589 45.91 19.93 13.69
C ILE A 589 47.12 18.99 13.82
N LEU A 590 47.56 18.73 15.07
CA LEU A 590 48.54 17.72 15.51
C LEU A 590 49.35 17.08 14.35
N ASP A 591 50.34 17.79 13.81
CA ASP A 591 51.46 17.15 13.10
C ASP A 591 52.31 16.45 14.19
N ILE A 592 51.86 15.29 14.63
CA ILE A 592 52.74 14.32 15.31
C ILE A 592 53.58 13.71 14.17
N PRO A 593 54.92 13.83 14.20
CA PRO A 593 55.78 13.25 13.18
C PRO A 593 55.41 11.78 12.93
N GLU A 594 55.46 11.32 11.68
CA GLU A 594 55.17 9.92 11.27
C GLU A 594 55.95 8.86 12.08
N ASP A 595 56.98 9.27 12.81
CA ASP A 595 57.90 8.40 13.57
C ASP A 595 57.61 8.31 15.09
N ASN A 596 56.60 9.01 15.63
CA ASN A 596 56.27 8.92 17.07
C ASN A 596 55.10 7.97 17.34
N ASN A 597 55.40 6.66 17.34
CA ASN A 597 54.53 5.63 17.91
C ASN A 597 54.25 5.92 19.39
N MET A 598 53.06 6.44 19.70
CA MET A 598 52.55 6.48 21.07
C MET A 598 51.77 5.20 21.35
N ASP A 599 52.43 4.21 21.95
CA ASP A 599 51.80 3.01 22.52
C ASP A 599 50.96 3.39 23.75
N ILE A 600 49.62 3.29 23.69
CA ILE A 600 48.74 3.67 24.82
C ILE A 600 47.64 2.64 25.17
N PHE A 601 47.65 1.36 24.77
CA PHE A 601 46.38 0.56 24.85
C PHE A 601 46.37 -0.89 25.39
N ALA A 602 45.96 -1.15 26.65
CA ALA A 602 45.87 -2.51 27.25
C ALA A 602 44.74 -3.38 26.75
N LYS A 603 45.12 -4.66 26.62
CA LYS A 603 44.34 -5.87 26.89
C LYS A 603 43.17 -5.67 27.87
N LEU A 604 42.00 -5.46 27.28
CA LEU A 604 40.69 -5.91 27.76
C LEU A 604 39.98 -6.59 26.57
N PRO A 605 38.97 -7.45 26.76
CA PRO A 605 38.25 -8.06 25.64
C PRO A 605 37.48 -7.04 24.78
N ALA A 606 37.11 -5.92 25.38
CA ALA A 606 36.78 -4.63 24.77
C ALA A 606 36.95 -3.56 25.86
N ALA A 607 37.39 -2.36 25.51
CA ALA A 607 37.49 -1.24 26.47
C ALA A 607 36.48 -0.15 26.11
N THR A 608 35.76 0.37 27.11
CA THR A 608 34.95 1.57 26.95
C THR A 608 35.80 2.77 27.32
N LEU A 609 36.03 3.65 26.35
CA LEU A 609 36.95 4.77 26.47
C LEU A 609 36.20 6.07 26.37
N ARG A 610 36.55 7.01 27.24
CA ARG A 610 36.13 8.40 27.15
C ARG A 610 37.27 9.22 26.59
N ILE A 611 37.03 9.82 25.44
CA ILE A 611 37.96 10.73 24.76
C ILE A 611 37.49 12.15 25.05
N THR A 612 38.35 12.95 25.67
CA THR A 612 38.14 14.38 25.91
C THR A 612 39.17 15.18 25.15
N VAL A 613 38.72 16.14 24.35
CA VAL A 613 39.57 17.07 23.59
C VAL A 613 39.40 18.45 24.16
N ASP A 614 40.47 19.07 24.62
CA ASP A 614 40.52 20.46 25.06
C ASP A 614 41.27 21.28 24.00
N MET A 615 40.54 22.08 23.24
CA MET A 615 41.09 22.92 22.18
C MET A 615 41.85 24.13 22.76
N ASN A 616 41.55 24.54 24.00
CA ASN A 616 42.28 25.63 24.67
C ASN A 616 43.64 25.16 25.14
N ALA A 617 43.67 24.03 25.85
CA ALA A 617 44.90 23.39 26.35
C ALA A 617 45.66 22.67 25.25
N LYS A 618 45.02 22.49 24.09
CA LYS A 618 45.59 21.83 22.94
C LYS A 618 45.99 20.39 23.30
N SER A 619 45.03 19.65 23.85
CA SER A 619 45.29 18.34 24.45
C SER A 619 44.14 17.37 24.25
N MET A 620 44.47 16.07 24.27
CA MET A 620 43.50 14.99 24.30
C MET A 620 43.80 14.08 25.49
N LYS A 621 42.74 13.69 26.19
CA LYS A 621 42.76 12.74 27.30
C LYS A 621 41.90 11.53 26.95
N VAL A 622 42.40 10.33 27.25
CA VAL A 622 41.66 9.07 27.09
C VAL A 622 41.57 8.38 28.44
N ASP A 623 40.34 8.24 28.95
CA ASP A 623 40.04 7.60 30.22
C ASP A 623 39.30 6.28 29.98
N ASN A 624 39.62 5.24 30.75
CA ASN A 624 38.82 4.01 30.77
C ASN A 624 37.59 4.24 31.69
N ILE A 625 36.41 3.87 31.22
CA ILE A 625 35.17 4.05 31.99
C ILE A 625 34.36 2.76 32.04
N VAL A 626 33.55 2.60 33.08
CA VAL A 626 32.57 1.52 33.18
C VAL A 626 31.22 2.05 32.70
N LEU A 627 30.58 1.33 31.79
CA LEU A 627 29.25 1.71 31.31
C LEU A 627 28.22 1.65 32.46
N PRO A 628 27.34 2.65 32.60
CA PRO A 628 26.32 2.71 33.64
C PRO A 628 25.25 1.62 33.50
#